data_AF-A0A932DIY7-F1
#
_entry.id   AF-A0A932DIY7-F1
#
_cell.length_a   1.000
_cell.length_b   1.000
_cell.length_c   1.000
_cell.angle_alpha   90.00
_cell.angle_beta   90.00
_cell.angle_gamma   90.00
#
_symmetry.space_group_name_H-M   'P 1'
#
loop_
_entity.id
_entity.type
_entity.pdbx_description
1 polymer ?
#
loop_
_entity_poly.entity_id
_entity_poly.type
_entity_poly.pdbx_seq_one_letter_code
_entity_poly.pdbx_strand_id
1 'polypeptide(L)' 'VPNVVFTCGAVELGDRFFVYYGGADSVIGAATVSRDAVMRWAGQAVRSAPALPDHVRRAASREAREFELVRRASG' A
#
# COMPACT_ATOMS: atom_id res chain seq x y z
N VAL A 1 5.07 -8.30 22.00
CA VAL A 1 6.31 -8.95 21.46
C VAL A 1 7.24 -7.87 20.93
N PRO A 2 8.56 -7.85 21.17
CA PRO A 2 9.43 -6.81 20.61
C PRO A 2 9.63 -6.97 19.09
N ASN A 3 9.90 -5.86 18.38
CA ASN A 3 10.21 -5.82 16.93
C ASN A 3 9.08 -6.27 15.98
N VAL A 4 7.82 -6.08 16.36
CA VAL A 4 6.67 -6.28 15.46
C VAL A 4 5.93 -4.98 15.22
N VAL A 5 5.51 -4.79 13.98
CA VAL A 5 4.62 -3.71 13.54
C VAL A 5 3.52 -4.35 12.69
N PHE A 6 2.26 -4.07 12.99
CA PHE A 6 1.13 -4.61 12.23
C PHE A 6 0.01 -3.58 12.08
N THR A 7 -0.69 -3.55 10.95
CA THR A 7 -1.82 -2.65 10.72
C THR A 7 -3.08 -3.44 10.40
N CYS A 8 -4.22 -2.98 10.92
CA CYS A 8 -5.54 -3.54 10.63
C CYS A 8 -6.36 -2.66 9.67
N GLY A 9 -5.82 -1.50 9.27
CA GLY A 9 -6.54 -0.58 8.40
C GLY A 9 -5.84 0.77 8.25
N ALA A 10 -6.18 1.43 7.15
CA ALA A 10 -5.82 2.80 6.86
C ALA A 10 -7.06 3.59 6.46
N VAL A 11 -7.06 4.89 6.75
CA VAL A 11 -8.09 5.82 6.30
C VAL A 11 -7.49 6.70 5.20
N GLU A 12 -8.16 6.78 4.06
CA GLU A 12 -7.89 7.80 3.06
C GLU A 12 -8.66 9.07 3.42
N LEU A 13 -7.93 10.18 3.57
CA LEU A 13 -8.52 11.49 3.83
C LEU A 13 -7.83 12.52 2.93
N GLY A 14 -8.56 12.97 1.91
CA GLY A 14 -8.00 13.84 0.88
C GLY A 14 -6.92 13.14 0.05
N ASP A 15 -5.73 13.71 0.00
CA ASP A 15 -4.57 13.18 -0.73
C ASP A 15 -3.62 12.35 0.15
N ARG A 16 -4.05 11.98 1.36
CA ARG A 16 -3.22 11.29 2.36
C ARG A 16 -3.87 10.01 2.86
N PHE A 17 -3.02 9.05 3.17
CA PHE A 17 -3.38 7.90 3.99
C PHE A 17 -2.93 8.13 5.44
N PHE A 18 -3.82 7.81 6.37
CA PHE A 18 -3.56 7.69 7.79
C PHE A 18 -3.57 6.20 8.14
N VAL A 19 -2.40 5.64 8.46
CA VAL A 19 -2.24 4.23 8.79
C VAL A 19 -2.10 4.09 10.29
N TYR A 20 -3.06 3.42 10.92
CA TYR A 20 -2.96 3.05 12.33
C TYR A 20 -2.29 1.68 12.43
N TYR A 21 -1.31 1.56 13.31
CA TYR A 21 -0.56 0.31 13.46
C TYR A 21 -0.27 0.00 14.92
N GLY A 22 -0.31 -1.29 15.27
CA GLY A 22 0.18 -1.80 16.54
C GLY A 22 1.71 -1.84 16.56
N GLY A 23 2.29 -1.32 17.62
CA GLY A 23 3.71 -1.41 17.94
C GLY A 23 3.94 -2.36 19.10
N ALA A 24 4.77 -3.38 18.88
CA ALA A 24 5.16 -4.36 19.90
C ALA A 24 4.01 -5.06 20.65
N ASP A 25 2.84 -5.21 20.01
CA ASP A 25 1.57 -5.69 20.60
C ASP A 25 1.11 -4.93 21.85
N SER A 26 1.59 -3.70 22.04
CA SER A 26 1.44 -2.98 23.31
C SER A 26 0.89 -1.57 23.15
N VAL A 27 1.12 -0.93 22.00
CA VAL A 27 0.70 0.45 21.72
C VAL A 27 0.13 0.58 20.31
N ILE A 28 -0.63 1.64 20.07
CA ILE A 28 -1.06 2.05 18.73
C ILE A 28 -0.30 3.32 18.33
N GLY A 29 0.30 3.29 17.15
CA GLY A 29 0.88 4.45 16.46
C GLY A 29 0.07 4.84 15.24
N ALA A 30 0.34 6.04 14.72
CA ALA A 30 -0.21 6.54 13.47
C ALA A 30 0.92 7.03 12.56
N ALA A 31 0.84 6.69 11.28
CA ALA A 31 1.73 7.20 10.24
C ALA A 31 0.89 7.87 9.15
N THR A 32 1.43 8.94 8.55
CA THR A 32 0.79 9.62 7.42
C THR A 32 1.70 9.67 6.22
N VAL A 33 1.14 9.46 5.03
CA VAL A 33 1.86 9.51 3.77
C VAL A 33 0.92 9.98 2.66
N SER A 34 1.45 10.69 1.65
CA SER A 34 0.61 11.05 0.51
C SER A 34 0.25 9.82 -0.30
N ARG A 35 -0.99 9.78 -0.79
CA ARG A 35 -1.50 8.72 -1.67
C ARG A 35 -0.59 8.50 -2.86
N ASP A 36 -0.19 9.59 -3.50
CA ASP A 36 0.69 9.59 -4.67
C ASP A 36 2.07 8.96 -4.37
N ALA A 37 2.66 9.21 -3.19
CA ALA A 37 3.91 8.57 -2.79
C ALA A 37 3.76 7.04 -2.62
N VAL A 38 2.70 6.59 -1.94
CA VAL A 38 2.43 5.15 -1.77
C VAL A 38 2.20 4.47 -3.11
N MET A 39 1.41 5.09 -3.99
CA MET A 39 1.09 4.51 -5.29
C MET A 39 2.32 4.40 -6.19
N ARG A 40 3.19 5.42 -6.21
CA ARG A 40 4.47 5.33 -6.92
C ARG A 40 5.34 4.20 -6.39
N TRP A 41 5.47 4.10 -5.06
CA TRP A 41 6.26 3.05 -4.42
C TRP A 41 5.70 1.66 -4.75
N ALA A 42 4.39 1.45 -4.63
CA ALA A 42 3.75 0.18 -4.94
C ALA A 42 4.00 -0.25 -6.39
N GLY A 43 3.87 0.70 -7.35
CA GLY A 43 4.18 0.43 -8.75
C GLY A 43 5.64 0.03 -8.99
N GLN A 44 6.60 0.63 -8.25
CA GLN A 44 8.01 0.25 -8.31
C GLN A 44 8.27 -1.11 -7.65
N ALA A 45 7.69 -1.34 -6.48
CA ALA A 45 7.87 -2.57 -5.70
C ALA A 45 7.44 -3.82 -6.49
N VAL A 46 6.32 -3.74 -7.22
CA VAL A 46 5.86 -4.82 -8.11
C VAL A 46 6.88 -5.12 -9.22
N ARG A 47 7.58 -4.10 -9.73
CA ARG A 47 8.61 -4.27 -10.77
C ARG A 47 9.91 -4.85 -10.21
N SER A 48 10.26 -4.50 -8.98
CA SER A 48 11.50 -4.93 -8.32
C SER A 48 11.37 -6.21 -7.49
N ALA A 49 10.17 -6.79 -7.36
CA ALA A 49 9.96 -8.00 -6.61
C ALA A 49 10.74 -9.19 -7.23
N PRO A 50 11.38 -10.05 -6.40
CA PRO A 50 12.04 -11.28 -6.87
C PRO A 50 11.04 -12.15 -7.65
N ALA A 51 11.53 -13.08 -8.48
CA ALA A 51 10.75 -13.81 -9.48
C ALA A 51 9.41 -14.38 -8.95
N LEU A 52 8.36 -13.56 -9.01
CA LEU A 52 6.99 -13.98 -8.75
C LEU A 52 6.58 -14.95 -9.87
N PRO A 53 5.86 -16.04 -9.54
CA PRO A 53 5.25 -16.89 -10.56
C PRO A 53 4.44 -16.04 -11.55
N ASP A 54 4.50 -16.37 -12.84
CA ASP A 54 3.94 -15.53 -13.91
C ASP A 54 2.46 -15.17 -13.70
N HIS A 55 1.68 -16.08 -13.12
CA HIS A 55 0.27 -15.82 -12.83
C HIS A 55 0.09 -14.72 -11.78
N VAL A 56 0.94 -14.67 -10.75
CA VAL A 56 0.94 -13.62 -9.72
C VAL A 56 1.40 -12.29 -10.33
N ARG A 57 2.46 -12.31 -11.16
CA ARG A 57 2.94 -11.11 -11.85
C ARG A 57 1.87 -10.50 -12.75
N ARG A 58 1.11 -11.32 -13.47
CA ARG A 58 -0.01 -10.89 -14.31
C ARG A 58 -1.16 -10.31 -13.49
N ALA A 59 -1.51 -10.95 -12.37
CA ALA A 59 -2.54 -10.45 -11.46
C ALA A 59 -2.16 -9.06 -10.90
N ALA A 60 -0.96 -8.93 -10.34
CA ALA A 60 -0.45 -7.66 -9.81
C ALA A 60 -0.40 -6.55 -10.88
N SER A 61 -0.04 -6.90 -12.12
CA SER A 61 -0.03 -5.94 -13.23
C SER A 61 -1.42 -5.50 -13.66
N ARG A 62 -2.43 -6.38 -13.57
CA ARG A 62 -3.83 -6.05 -13.86
C ARG A 62 -4.40 -5.13 -12.80
N GLU A 63 -4.21 -5.47 -11.53
CA GLU A 63 -4.66 -4.67 -10.40
C GLU A 63 -4.03 -3.27 -10.43
N ALA A 64 -2.72 -3.17 -10.71
CA ALA A 64 -2.05 -1.87 -10.84
C ALA A 64 -2.65 -1.00 -11.95
N ARG A 65 -3.01 -1.60 -13.11
CA ARG A 65 -3.66 -0.89 -14.22
C ARG A 65 -5.09 -0.47 -13.90
N GLU A 66 -5.86 -1.37 -13.29
CA GLU A 66 -7.24 -1.11 -12.88
C GLU A 66 -7.28 0.02 -11.85
N PHE A 67 -6.38 -0.02 -10.87
CA PHE A 67 -6.26 1.05 -9.89
C PHE A 67 -5.88 2.39 -10.55
N GLU A 68 -4.98 2.39 -11.53
CA GLU A 68 -4.64 3.62 -12.26
C GLU A 68 -5.81 4.15 -13.11
N LEU A 69 -6.61 3.25 -13.69
CA LEU A 69 -7.84 3.61 -14.41
C LEU A 69 -8.89 4.22 -13.47
N VAL A 70 -9.14 3.59 -12.32
CA VAL A 70 -10.04 4.12 -11.28
C VAL A 70 -9.56 5.50 -10.82
N ARG A 71 -8.27 5.65 -10.52
CA ARG A 71 -7.69 6.94 -10.14
C ARG A 71 -7.91 8.02 -11.21
N ARG A 72 -7.77 7.69 -12.49
CA ARG A 72 -8.02 8.64 -13.60
C ARG A 72 -9.50 9.01 -13.72
N ALA A 73 -10.40 8.08 -13.42
CA ALA A 73 -11.84 8.33 -13.44
C ALA A 73 -12.32 9.17 -12.24
N SER A 74 -11.61 9.12 -11.12
CA SER A 74 -12.02 9.78 -9.87
C SER A 74 -11.61 11.24 -9.71
N GLY A 75 -10.78 11.80 -10.61
CA GLY A 75 -10.41 13.23 -10.62
C GLY A 75 -9.59 13.69 -9.41
#